data_AF-A0A0U0QMY2-F1
#
_entry.id   AF-A0A0U0QMY2-F1
#
_cell.length_a   1.000
_cell.length_b   1.000
_cell.length_c   1.000
_cell.angle_alpha   90.00
_cell.angle_beta   90.00
_cell.angle_gamma   90.00
#
_symmetry.space_group_name_H-M   'P 1'
#
loop_
_entity.id
_entity.type
_entity.pdbx_description
1 polymer ?
#
loop_
_entity_poly.entity_id
_entity_poly.type
_entity_poly.pdbx_seq_one_letter_code
_entity_poly.pdbx_strand_id
1 'polypeptide(L)'
;MSNTELVRNMPRPLVAVAAILAPLMQDAELGALPTLRAATDPAVRGGQYFGPDGFGEIRGYPKVVASSAQSHDEQLQRRLWAVSEELTGVVYPVG
;
A
#
# COMPACT_ATOMS: atom_id res chain seq x y z
N MET A 1 3.44 -6.74 3.84
CA MET A 1 4.29 -7.32 2.76
C MET A 1 3.98 -8.80 2.65
N SER A 2 3.74 -9.29 1.43
CA SER A 2 3.31 -10.66 1.16
C SER A 2 4.48 -11.54 0.72
N ASN A 3 4.43 -12.83 1.07
CA ASN A 3 5.37 -13.85 0.62
C ASN A 3 5.09 -14.27 -0.84
N THR A 4 5.35 -13.36 -1.78
CA THR A 4 5.22 -13.62 -3.23
C THR A 4 6.50 -14.23 -3.80
N GLU A 5 6.43 -14.79 -5.00
CA GLU A 5 7.57 -15.40 -5.72
C GLU A 5 8.70 -14.41 -6.10
N LEU A 6 8.59 -13.14 -5.69
CA LEU A 6 9.50 -12.06 -6.02
C LEU A 6 10.95 -12.32 -5.58
N VAL A 7 11.13 -13.09 -4.50
CA VAL A 7 12.46 -13.36 -3.90
C VAL A 7 13.21 -14.50 -4.62
N ARG A 8 12.53 -15.35 -5.40
CA ARG A 8 13.11 -16.57 -5.96
C ARG A 8 14.31 -16.34 -6.89
N ASN A 9 14.40 -15.17 -7.52
CA ASN A 9 15.47 -14.85 -8.48
C ASN A 9 16.58 -13.94 -7.89
N MET A 10 16.57 -13.69 -6.57
CA MET A 10 17.59 -12.86 -5.92
C MET A 10 18.90 -13.62 -5.62
N PRO A 11 20.02 -12.90 -5.40
CA PRO A 11 21.26 -13.51 -4.90
C PRO A 11 21.02 -14.31 -3.62
N ARG A 12 21.65 -15.49 -3.52
CA ARG A 12 21.42 -16.46 -2.41
C ARG A 12 21.48 -15.89 -0.99
N PRO A 13 22.37 -14.93 -0.64
CA PRO A 13 22.38 -14.33 0.69
C PRO A 13 21.06 -13.60 1.03
N LEU A 14 20.48 -12.89 0.06
CA LEU A 14 19.21 -12.18 0.22
C LEU A 14 18.03 -13.16 0.35
N VAL A 15 18.07 -14.26 -0.42
CA VAL A 15 17.06 -15.32 -0.32
C VAL A 15 17.07 -15.97 1.07
N ALA A 16 18.26 -16.23 1.63
CA ALA A 16 18.40 -16.79 2.97
C ALA A 16 17.87 -15.86 4.07
N VAL A 17 18.18 -14.56 3.98
CA VAL A 17 17.65 -13.54 4.90
C VAL A 17 16.12 -13.45 4.80
N ALA A 18 15.58 -13.43 3.58
CA ALA A 18 14.15 -13.39 3.36
C ALA A 18 13.44 -14.66 3.88
N ALA A 19 14.04 -15.84 3.73
CA ALA A 19 13.49 -17.09 4.26
C ALA A 19 13.41 -17.08 5.80
N ILE A 20 14.37 -16.46 6.48
CA ILE A 20 14.34 -16.27 7.94
C ILE A 20 13.22 -15.31 8.36
N LEU A 21 12.95 -14.28 7.55
CA LEU A 21 11.91 -13.28 7.84
C LEU A 21 10.52 -13.66 7.30
N ALA A 22 10.41 -14.68 6.44
CA ALA A 22 9.15 -15.12 5.83
C ALA A 22 8.05 -15.47 6.85
N PRO A 23 8.35 -16.09 8.02
CA PRO A 23 7.36 -16.30 9.08
C PRO A 23 6.87 -15.02 9.75
N LEU A 24 7.36 -13.83 9.36
CA LEU A 24 6.82 -12.51 9.73
C LEU A 24 5.98 -11.86 8.60
N MET A 25 5.99 -12.42 7.37
CA MET A 25 5.23 -11.95 6.20
C MET A 25 3.86 -12.64 6.08
N GLN A 26 2.80 -11.93 5.73
CA GLN A 26 1.48 -12.55 5.53
C GLN A 26 1.37 -13.25 4.16
N ASP A 27 0.48 -14.24 4.07
CA ASP A 27 0.18 -14.92 2.81
C ASP A 27 -0.40 -13.94 1.78
N ALA A 28 -0.27 -14.27 0.49
CA ALA A 28 -0.74 -13.42 -0.60
C ALA A 28 -2.24 -13.13 -0.56
N GLU A 29 -3.04 -14.12 -0.18
CA GLU A 29 -4.48 -13.97 0.00
C GLU A 29 -4.81 -12.91 1.07
N LEU A 30 -4.20 -13.01 2.24
CA LEU A 30 -4.36 -12.03 3.32
C LEU A 30 -3.83 -10.65 2.93
N GLY A 31 -2.70 -10.60 2.23
CA GLY A 31 -2.11 -9.37 1.73
C GLY A 31 -2.98 -8.62 0.71
N ALA A 32 -3.90 -9.32 0.03
CA ALA A 32 -4.83 -8.71 -0.93
C ALA A 32 -6.08 -8.12 -0.26
N LEU A 33 -6.41 -8.55 0.97
CA LEU A 33 -7.66 -8.14 1.63
C LEU A 33 -7.81 -6.61 1.80
N PRO A 34 -6.76 -5.81 2.14
CA PRO A 34 -6.93 -4.37 2.26
C PRO A 34 -7.36 -3.69 0.96
N THR A 35 -6.78 -4.12 -0.17
CA THR A 35 -7.15 -3.64 -1.51
C THR A 35 -8.58 -4.05 -1.87
N LEU A 36 -8.96 -5.31 -1.61
CA LEU A 36 -10.31 -5.80 -1.85
C LEU A 36 -11.33 -5.00 -1.04
N ARG A 37 -11.07 -4.75 0.24
CA ARG A 37 -11.94 -3.93 1.09
C ARG A 37 -12.07 -2.51 0.54
N ALA A 38 -10.96 -1.83 0.25
CA ALA A 38 -10.98 -0.48 -0.28
C ALA A 38 -11.76 -0.35 -1.60
N ALA A 39 -11.73 -1.40 -2.44
CA ALA A 39 -12.40 -1.42 -3.73
C ALA A 39 -13.89 -1.81 -3.67
N THR A 40 -14.32 -2.57 -2.64
CA THR A 40 -15.62 -3.25 -2.66
C THR A 40 -16.53 -3.02 -1.45
N ASP A 41 -15.99 -2.57 -0.32
CA ASP A 41 -16.79 -2.36 0.89
C ASP A 41 -17.71 -1.13 0.70
N PRO A 42 -19.05 -1.29 0.73
CA PRO A 42 -19.98 -0.20 0.47
C PRO A 42 -19.95 0.91 1.55
N ALA A 43 -19.30 0.67 2.69
CA ALA A 43 -19.11 1.67 3.73
C ALA A 43 -17.86 2.55 3.50
N VAL A 44 -17.05 2.28 2.47
CA VAL A 44 -15.83 3.04 2.16
C VAL A 44 -16.17 4.48 1.78
N ARG A 45 -15.35 5.41 2.29
CA ARG A 45 -15.38 6.83 1.94
C ARG A 45 -14.09 7.21 1.22
N GLY A 46 -14.20 8.12 0.25
CA GLY A 46 -13.04 8.66 -0.45
C GLY A 46 -12.00 9.23 0.52
N GLY A 47 -10.71 8.98 0.23
CA GLY A 47 -9.59 9.43 1.07
C GLY A 47 -9.24 8.53 2.25
N GLN A 48 -9.96 7.43 2.48
CA GLN A 48 -9.58 6.45 3.50
C GLN A 48 -8.36 5.62 3.08
N TYR A 49 -7.52 5.28 4.05
CA TYR A 49 -6.36 4.41 3.89
C TYR A 49 -6.58 3.09 4.65
N PHE A 50 -6.42 1.96 3.95
CA PHE A 50 -6.67 0.63 4.50
C PHE A 50 -5.39 -0.17 4.63
N GLY A 51 -5.16 -0.72 5.83
CA GLY A 51 -4.01 -1.54 6.13
C GLY A 51 -4.36 -2.66 7.13
N PRO A 52 -3.43 -3.59 7.37
CA PRO A 52 -3.63 -4.67 8.32
C PRO A 52 -3.73 -4.14 9.75
N ASP A 53 -4.57 -4.78 10.57
CA ASP A 53 -4.84 -4.32 11.94
C ASP A 53 -3.77 -4.67 12.98
N GLY A 54 -2.82 -5.55 12.66
CA GLY A 54 -1.76 -6.01 13.54
C GLY A 54 -0.52 -5.11 13.62
N PHE A 55 0.51 -5.62 14.28
CA PHE A 55 1.70 -4.84 14.64
C PHE A 55 2.42 -4.26 13.41
N GLY A 56 2.63 -2.94 13.44
CA GLY A 56 3.32 -2.20 12.37
C GLY A 56 2.65 -2.30 11.01
N GLU A 57 1.36 -2.64 10.94
CA GLU A 57 0.62 -2.85 9.69
C GLU A 57 1.26 -3.97 8.82
N ILE A 58 1.99 -4.89 9.45
CA ILE A 58 2.74 -5.95 8.76
C ILE A 58 1.82 -7.13 8.44
N ARG A 59 0.84 -7.43 9.31
CA ARG A 59 -0.11 -8.55 9.23
C ARG A 59 -1.45 -8.23 9.90
N GLY A 60 -2.50 -8.94 9.52
CA GLY A 60 -3.82 -8.83 10.13
C GLY A 60 -4.94 -8.64 9.11
N TYR A 61 -6.15 -8.39 9.60
CA TYR A 61 -7.30 -8.12 8.75
C TYR A 61 -7.39 -6.63 8.37
N PRO A 62 -8.03 -6.28 7.24
CA PRO A 62 -8.15 -4.90 6.82
C PRO A 62 -8.89 -4.03 7.83
N LYS A 63 -8.31 -2.90 8.19
CA LYS A 63 -8.99 -1.80 8.88
C LYS A 63 -8.60 -0.46 8.27
N VAL A 64 -9.34 0.59 8.63
CA VAL A 64 -8.89 1.96 8.38
C VAL A 64 -7.69 2.23 9.28
N VAL A 65 -6.57 2.64 8.70
CA VAL A 65 -5.33 3.01 9.39
C VAL A 65 -4.93 4.44 9.01
N ALA A 66 -3.97 5.00 9.74
CA ALA A 66 -3.45 6.34 9.46
C ALA A 66 -2.30 6.25 8.46
N SER A 67 -2.21 7.20 7.54
CA SER A 67 -1.05 7.40 6.68
C SER A 67 -0.10 8.44 7.29
N SER A 68 1.00 8.75 6.60
CA SER A 68 1.97 9.75 7.09
C SER A 68 1.31 11.14 7.22
N ALA A 69 1.78 11.96 8.17
CA ALA A 69 1.29 13.33 8.30
C ALA A 69 1.42 14.14 7.01
N GLN A 70 2.51 13.93 6.27
CA GLN A 70 2.76 14.58 4.96
C GLN A 70 1.72 14.20 3.90
N SER A 71 1.14 12.99 3.97
CA SER A 71 0.07 12.59 3.03
C SER A 71 -1.20 13.42 3.19
N HIS A 72 -1.36 14.15 4.30
CA HIS A 72 -2.48 15.05 4.57
C HIS A 72 -2.15 16.53 4.29
N ASP A 73 -0.96 16.85 3.78
CA ASP A 73 -0.61 18.22 3.36
C ASP A 73 -1.25 18.53 2.00
N GLU A 74 -2.33 19.31 2.02
CA GLU A 74 -3.05 19.68 0.81
C GLU A 74 -2.23 20.53 -0.18
N GLN A 75 -1.29 21.36 0.31
CA GLN A 75 -0.46 22.15 -0.58
C GLN A 75 0.48 21.24 -1.36
N LEU A 76 1.05 20.24 -0.69
CA LEU A 76 1.89 19.24 -1.33
C LEU A 76 1.10 18.36 -2.30
N GLN A 77 -0.12 17.94 -1.93
CA GLN A 77 -1.02 17.18 -2.81
C GLN A 77 -1.29 17.93 -4.11
N ARG A 78 -1.71 19.20 -4.03
CA ARG A 78 -1.98 20.05 -5.21
C ARG A 78 -0.75 20.22 -6.09
N ARG A 79 0.41 20.46 -5.47
CA ARG A 79 1.68 20.59 -6.21
C ARG A 79 2.06 19.28 -6.91
N LEU A 80 1.95 18.15 -6.23
CA LEU A 80 2.25 16.83 -6.80
C LEU A 80 1.34 16.53 -7.99
N TRP A 81 0.06 16.86 -7.90
CA TRP A 81 -0.88 16.69 -9.00
C TRP A 81 -0.49 17.53 -10.22
N ALA A 82 -0.29 18.84 -10.03
CA ALA A 82 0.09 19.75 -11.12
C ALA A 82 1.36 19.32 -11.85
N VAL A 83 2.40 18.91 -11.09
CA VAL A 83 3.64 18.39 -11.69
C VAL A 83 3.41 17.07 -12.42
N SER A 84 2.53 16.21 -11.90
CA SER A 84 2.20 14.94 -12.56
C SER A 84 1.48 15.18 -13.90
N GLU A 85 0.56 16.15 -13.97
CA GLU A 85 -0.10 16.54 -15.22
C GLU A 85 0.91 17.13 -16.22
N GLU A 86 1.82 18.01 -15.77
CA GLU A 86 2.89 18.58 -16.60
C GLU A 86 3.80 17.49 -17.18
N LEU A 87 4.26 16.54 -16.34
CA LEU A 87 5.19 15.49 -16.74
C LEU A 87 4.56 14.43 -17.64
N THR A 88 3.26 14.17 -17.50
CA THR A 88 2.56 13.15 -18.28
C THR A 88 1.83 13.71 -19.49
N GLY A 89 1.58 15.03 -19.53
CA GLY A 89 0.72 15.67 -20.53
C GLY A 89 -0.77 15.31 -20.40
N VAL A 90 -1.16 14.58 -19.35
CA VAL A 90 -2.54 14.21 -19.06
C VAL A 90 -3.14 15.24 -18.12
N VAL A 91 -4.23 15.88 -18.54
CA VAL A 91 -4.97 16.86 -17.72
C VAL A 91 -6.31 16.28 -17.34
N TYR A 92 -6.64 16.31 -16.06
CA TYR A 92 -7.93 15.85 -15.57
C TYR A 92 -8.89 17.03 -15.39
N PRO A 93 -10.16 16.92 -15.83
CA PRO A 93 -11.15 17.99 -15.67
C PRO A 93 -11.79 17.98 -14.27
N VAL A 94 -11.03 17.65 -13.23
CA VAL A 94 -11.49 17.64 -11.85
C VAL A 94 -10.78 18.73 -11.06
N GLY A 95 -11.53 19.79 -10.74
CA GLY A 95 -11.11 20.92 -9.91
C GLY A 95 -12.30 21.42 -9.12
#